data_AF-A0A0G0HE80-F1
#
_entry.id   AF-A0A0G0HE80-F1
#
_cell.length_a   1.000
_cell.length_b   1.000
_cell.length_c   1.000
_cell.angle_alpha   90.00
_cell.angle_beta   90.00
_cell.angle_gamma   90.00
#
_symmetry.space_group_name_H-M   'P 1'
#
loop_
_entity.id
_entity.type
_entity.pdbx_description
1 polymer ?
#
loop_
_entity_poly.entity_id
_entity_poly.type
_entity_poly.pdbx_seq_one_letter_code
_entity_poly.pdbx_strand_id
1 'polypeptide(L)'
;MVEQAGGVLKTNYRFNSGFFEGCIRSIDSDSPELVGQEAVIAGDIRKKLEVQDRVVLVDLGAMFAASSFVIAKHFEPEIITGRITVVASNREKFNPEVPIDAAKETAHWNKHQPIYPDMPTLEFIKRNLVLVRFANDIDSSHLYQELHLRNIGSADIIHENFGGLFHVPVTNGRNALNGVIRALKSGGILFTTETPCSDTQKYGDSVDIDLIPDEEYYRGGPGYRRYRKK
;
A
#
# COMPACT_ATOMS: atom_id res chain seq x y z
N MET A 1 -12.92 46.34 -12.93
CA MET A 1 -13.98 45.40 -13.33
C MET A 1 -13.38 44.47 -14.36
N VAL A 2 -13.22 43.19 -14.02
CA VAL A 2 -12.79 42.16 -14.98
C VAL A 2 -13.75 40.99 -14.79
N GLU A 3 -14.43 40.65 -15.88
CA GLU A 3 -15.50 39.68 -15.99
C GLU A 3 -15.03 38.26 -15.64
N GLN A 4 -15.87 37.54 -14.91
CA GLN A 4 -15.96 36.10 -14.97
C GLN A 4 -16.72 35.70 -16.23
N ALA A 5 -16.13 34.84 -17.07
CA ALA A 5 -16.87 33.77 -17.74
C ALA A 5 -15.89 32.76 -18.34
N GLY A 6 -16.17 31.47 -18.12
CA GLY A 6 -15.79 30.43 -19.08
C GLY A 6 -14.59 29.55 -18.74
N GLY A 7 -14.22 29.40 -17.47
CA GLY A 7 -13.30 28.34 -17.06
C GLY A 7 -14.06 27.24 -16.33
N VAL A 8 -14.56 26.23 -17.04
CA VAL A 8 -14.85 24.94 -16.40
C VAL A 8 -13.53 24.50 -15.79
N LEU A 9 -13.39 24.65 -14.47
CA LEU A 9 -12.37 23.96 -13.72
C LEU A 9 -12.66 22.48 -13.96
N LYS A 10 -11.99 21.89 -14.97
CA LYS A 10 -11.80 20.45 -15.04
C LYS A 10 -11.03 20.11 -13.77
N THR A 11 -11.78 19.78 -12.73
CA THR A 11 -11.29 19.18 -11.51
C THR A 11 -10.77 17.80 -11.88
N ASN A 12 -9.56 17.79 -12.44
CA ASN A 12 -8.71 16.62 -12.50
C ASN A 12 -8.39 16.30 -11.05
N TYR A 13 -9.20 15.47 -10.39
CA TYR A 13 -8.85 14.88 -9.12
C TYR A 13 -7.91 13.71 -9.42
N ARG A 14 -6.72 13.78 -8.83
CA ARG A 14 -5.53 13.08 -9.26
C ARG A 14 -5.08 12.17 -8.12
N PHE A 15 -5.40 10.87 -8.20
CA PHE A 15 -5.04 9.88 -7.18
C PHE A 15 -3.51 9.66 -7.08
N ASN A 16 -2.96 9.67 -5.87
CA ASN A 16 -1.64 9.15 -5.55
C ASN A 16 -1.88 7.76 -5.00
N SER A 17 -1.52 6.76 -5.78
CA SER A 17 -1.55 5.41 -5.26
C SER A 17 -0.48 5.21 -4.22
N GLY A 18 -0.77 4.35 -3.25
CA GLY A 18 0.28 3.75 -2.45
C GLY A 18 1.41 3.17 -3.31
N PHE A 19 1.29 2.90 -4.59
CA PHE A 19 2.40 2.40 -5.40
C PHE A 19 3.16 3.52 -6.14
N PHE A 20 2.71 4.77 -6.03
CA PHE A 20 3.16 5.90 -6.81
C PHE A 20 3.15 7.21 -6.03
N GLU A 21 4.32 7.77 -5.83
CA GLU A 21 4.44 9.22 -5.88
C GLU A 21 4.24 9.65 -7.35
N GLY A 22 3.12 10.32 -7.67
CA GLY A 22 3.01 11.12 -8.91
C GLY A 22 2.42 10.45 -10.16
N CYS A 23 2.07 9.15 -10.15
CA CYS A 23 1.28 8.56 -11.24
C CYS A 23 -0.20 8.74 -10.98
N ILE A 24 -0.63 9.91 -11.41
CA ILE A 24 -2.01 10.33 -11.43
C ILE A 24 -2.66 9.65 -12.63
N ARG A 25 -3.46 8.61 -12.38
CA ARG A 25 -4.23 7.91 -13.42
C ARG A 25 -5.65 7.61 -12.96
N SER A 26 -6.57 7.64 -13.91
CA SER A 26 -7.90 7.05 -13.75
C SER A 26 -7.83 5.54 -13.96
N ILE A 27 -8.67 4.77 -13.27
CA ILE A 27 -8.85 3.34 -13.51
C ILE A 27 -10.27 3.15 -14.05
N ASP A 28 -10.40 3.14 -15.38
CA ASP A 28 -11.66 3.06 -16.12
C ASP A 28 -11.83 1.72 -16.87
N SER A 29 -10.96 0.74 -16.61
CA SER A 29 -10.94 -0.58 -17.24
C SER A 29 -11.10 -1.70 -16.20
N ASP A 30 -11.72 -2.81 -16.61
CA ASP A 30 -11.80 -4.05 -15.81
C ASP A 30 -10.49 -4.88 -15.86
N SER A 31 -9.54 -4.49 -16.71
CA SER A 31 -8.21 -5.08 -16.82
C SER A 31 -7.16 -3.96 -16.93
N PRO A 32 -6.97 -3.19 -15.86
CA PRO A 32 -5.98 -2.12 -15.85
C PRO A 32 -4.57 -2.69 -16.03
N GLU A 33 -3.73 -1.98 -16.79
CA GLU A 33 -2.32 -2.32 -16.90
C GLU A 33 -1.63 -2.21 -15.53
N LEU A 34 -0.75 -3.17 -15.24
CA LEU A 34 0.20 -3.09 -14.14
C LEU A 34 1.31 -2.13 -14.52
N VAL A 35 1.40 -1.02 -13.82
CA VAL A 35 2.41 0.01 -14.08
C VAL A 35 3.32 0.18 -12.88
N GLY A 36 4.56 0.64 -13.10
CA GLY A 36 5.51 0.98 -12.04
C GLY A 36 5.65 -0.13 -11.00
N GLN A 37 5.45 0.20 -9.72
CA GLN A 37 5.60 -0.77 -8.61
C GLN A 37 4.57 -1.90 -8.63
N GLU A 38 3.40 -1.71 -9.25
CA GLU A 38 2.41 -2.78 -9.39
C GLU A 38 3.01 -3.93 -10.22
N ALA A 39 3.73 -3.59 -11.30
CA ALA A 39 4.38 -4.58 -12.18
C ALA A 39 5.51 -5.32 -11.46
N VAL A 40 6.26 -4.62 -10.59
CA VAL A 40 7.37 -5.20 -9.80
C VAL A 40 6.84 -6.19 -8.79
N ILE A 41 5.88 -5.75 -7.97
CA ILE A 41 5.27 -6.58 -6.94
C ILE A 41 4.53 -7.76 -7.57
N ALA A 42 3.84 -7.57 -8.69
CA ALA A 42 3.27 -8.67 -9.45
C ALA A 42 4.34 -9.66 -9.95
N GLY A 43 5.50 -9.18 -10.38
CA GLY A 43 6.65 -10.02 -10.73
C GLY A 43 7.13 -10.89 -9.56
N ASP A 44 7.26 -10.31 -8.36
CA ASP A 44 7.66 -11.05 -7.15
C ASP A 44 6.59 -12.03 -6.66
N ILE A 45 5.31 -11.68 -6.79
CA ILE A 45 4.19 -12.59 -6.52
C ILE A 45 4.30 -13.83 -7.41
N ARG A 46 4.50 -13.66 -8.73
CA ARG A 46 4.65 -14.78 -9.67
C ARG A 46 5.80 -15.69 -9.28
N LYS A 47 6.98 -15.14 -9.03
CA LYS A 47 8.17 -15.90 -8.60
C LYS A 47 7.90 -16.69 -7.31
N LYS A 48 7.17 -16.12 -6.36
CA LYS A 48 6.80 -16.85 -5.14
C LYS A 48 5.79 -17.96 -5.43
N LEU A 49 4.79 -17.74 -6.26
CA LEU A 49 3.82 -18.79 -6.63
C LEU A 49 4.43 -19.98 -7.39
N GLU A 50 5.63 -19.85 -7.93
CA GLU A 50 6.39 -20.96 -8.53
C GLU A 50 6.96 -21.94 -7.48
N VAL A 51 7.20 -21.47 -6.25
CA VAL A 51 7.90 -22.24 -5.21
C VAL A 51 7.07 -22.49 -3.95
N GLN A 52 5.91 -21.85 -3.82
CA GLN A 52 4.99 -22.02 -2.68
C GLN A 52 3.52 -21.95 -3.12
N ASP A 53 2.66 -22.64 -2.36
CA ASP A 53 1.23 -22.76 -2.68
C ASP A 53 0.46 -21.47 -2.44
N ARG A 54 0.88 -20.69 -1.45
CA ARG A 54 0.17 -19.50 -0.98
C ARG A 54 1.10 -18.30 -0.80
N VAL A 55 0.67 -17.13 -1.27
CA VAL A 55 1.35 -15.84 -1.11
C VAL A 55 0.45 -14.85 -0.37
N VAL A 56 0.99 -14.16 0.62
CA VAL A 56 0.31 -13.08 1.34
C VAL A 56 0.96 -11.75 0.99
N LEU A 57 0.21 -10.88 0.32
CA LEU A 57 0.56 -9.48 0.07
C LEU A 57 -0.16 -8.60 1.09
N VAL A 58 0.59 -7.73 1.77
CA VAL A 58 0.03 -6.70 2.63
C VAL A 58 0.43 -5.33 2.09
N ASP A 59 -0.55 -4.48 1.88
CA ASP A 59 -0.39 -3.10 1.44
C ASP A 59 -0.78 -2.14 2.59
N LEU A 60 0.24 -1.49 3.15
CA LEU A 60 0.13 -0.60 4.31
C LEU A 60 -0.01 0.86 3.87
N GLY A 61 -1.01 1.54 4.41
CA GLY A 61 -1.18 2.98 4.22
C GLY A 61 -1.62 3.36 2.81
N ALA A 62 -2.15 2.40 2.06
CA ALA A 62 -2.69 2.66 0.75
C ALA A 62 -3.94 3.52 0.86
N MET A 63 -3.81 4.81 0.58
CA MET A 63 -4.96 5.69 0.38
C MET A 63 -5.89 4.99 -0.63
N PHE A 64 -7.11 4.63 -0.19
CA PHE A 64 -8.13 3.91 -0.98
C PHE A 64 -7.74 2.54 -1.55
N ALA A 65 -6.50 2.06 -1.31
CA ALA A 65 -5.97 0.78 -1.78
C ALA A 65 -6.11 0.50 -3.29
N ALA A 66 -6.23 1.51 -4.15
CA ALA A 66 -6.57 1.28 -5.56
C ALA A 66 -5.56 0.37 -6.29
N SER A 67 -4.26 0.51 -6.02
CA SER A 67 -3.24 -0.38 -6.59
C SER A 67 -3.30 -1.81 -6.05
N SER A 68 -3.71 -2.00 -4.79
CA SER A 68 -4.03 -3.34 -4.29
C SER A 68 -5.19 -3.96 -5.08
N PHE A 69 -6.21 -3.19 -5.44
CA PHE A 69 -7.30 -3.67 -6.29
C PHE A 69 -6.86 -3.96 -7.72
N VAL A 70 -5.94 -3.18 -8.29
CA VAL A 70 -5.33 -3.44 -9.61
C VAL A 70 -4.57 -4.76 -9.59
N ILE A 71 -3.69 -4.96 -8.59
CA ILE A 71 -2.95 -6.22 -8.41
C ILE A 71 -3.91 -7.38 -8.18
N ALA A 72 -4.91 -7.19 -7.32
CA ALA A 72 -5.87 -8.23 -7.00
C ALA A 72 -6.70 -8.64 -8.23
N LYS A 73 -7.09 -7.66 -9.06
CA LYS A 73 -7.77 -7.94 -10.31
C LYS A 73 -6.87 -8.69 -11.31
N HIS A 74 -5.58 -8.33 -11.36
CA HIS A 74 -4.60 -9.03 -12.21
C HIS A 74 -4.45 -10.51 -11.83
N PHE A 75 -4.54 -10.84 -10.54
CA PHE A 75 -4.43 -12.21 -10.00
C PHE A 75 -5.76 -12.77 -9.46
N GLU A 76 -6.88 -12.36 -10.05
CA GLU A 76 -8.20 -12.76 -9.59
C GLU A 76 -8.37 -14.30 -9.47
N PRO A 77 -7.94 -15.13 -10.44
CA PRO A 77 -8.02 -16.58 -10.32
C PRO A 77 -7.25 -17.14 -9.11
N GLU A 78 -6.04 -16.65 -8.86
CA GLU A 78 -5.21 -17.08 -7.74
C GLU A 78 -5.77 -16.62 -6.39
N ILE A 79 -6.45 -15.47 -6.35
CA ILE A 79 -7.14 -15.00 -5.14
C ILE A 79 -8.38 -15.85 -4.85
N ILE A 80 -9.22 -16.10 -5.86
CA ILE A 80 -10.43 -16.91 -5.73
C ILE A 80 -10.10 -18.34 -5.27
N THR A 81 -9.02 -18.91 -5.80
CA THR A 81 -8.53 -20.24 -5.40
C THR A 81 -7.77 -20.26 -4.08
N GLY A 82 -7.56 -19.09 -3.44
CA GLY A 82 -6.90 -18.96 -2.15
C GLY A 82 -5.38 -19.04 -2.19
N ARG A 83 -4.76 -19.09 -3.38
CA ARG A 83 -3.31 -19.06 -3.57
C ARG A 83 -2.71 -17.69 -3.28
N ILE A 84 -3.49 -16.62 -3.39
CA ILE A 84 -3.07 -15.28 -2.97
C ILE A 84 -4.05 -14.73 -1.95
N THR A 85 -3.53 -14.09 -0.92
CA THR A 85 -4.31 -13.22 -0.04
C THR A 85 -3.75 -11.80 -0.15
N VAL A 86 -4.56 -10.88 -0.65
CA VAL A 86 -4.23 -9.44 -0.64
C VAL A 86 -4.92 -8.80 0.55
N VAL A 87 -4.15 -8.12 1.39
CA VAL A 87 -4.63 -7.36 2.53
C VAL A 87 -4.28 -5.91 2.28
N ALA A 88 -5.27 -5.03 2.31
CA ALA A 88 -5.04 -3.60 2.31
C ALA A 88 -5.44 -3.04 3.67
N SER A 89 -4.58 -2.23 4.28
CA SER A 89 -4.88 -1.59 5.55
C SER A 89 -4.75 -0.08 5.48
N ASN A 90 -5.67 0.61 6.17
CA ASN A 90 -5.60 2.04 6.36
C ASN A 90 -5.64 2.36 7.87
N ARG A 91 -4.88 3.38 8.28
CA ARG A 91 -4.94 3.94 9.64
C ARG A 91 -6.23 4.73 9.86
N GLU A 92 -6.78 5.26 8.77
CA GLU A 92 -8.03 6.00 8.79
C GLU A 92 -9.21 5.07 8.47
N LYS A 93 -10.37 5.31 9.08
CA LYS A 93 -11.61 4.58 8.78
C LYS A 93 -12.05 4.85 7.34
N PHE A 94 -11.56 4.05 6.41
CA PHE A 94 -12.08 4.02 5.06
C PHE A 94 -13.18 2.98 4.98
N ASN A 95 -14.36 3.41 4.52
CA ASN A 95 -15.41 2.50 4.13
C ASN A 95 -15.56 2.57 2.61
N PRO A 96 -15.15 1.54 1.85
CA PRO A 96 -15.29 1.53 0.39
C PRO A 96 -16.74 1.56 -0.09
N GLU A 97 -17.69 1.25 0.78
CA GLU A 97 -19.13 1.28 0.51
C GLU A 97 -19.75 2.66 0.78
N VAL A 98 -19.06 3.54 1.52
CA VAL A 98 -19.56 4.88 1.84
C VAL A 98 -18.97 5.89 0.86
N PRO A 99 -19.81 6.59 0.08
CA PRO A 99 -19.34 7.55 -0.91
C PRO A 99 -18.61 8.70 -0.21
N ILE A 100 -17.57 9.22 -0.89
CA ILE A 100 -16.88 10.52 -0.85
C ILE A 100 -16.98 11.39 0.43
N ASP A 101 -18.12 11.53 1.09
CA ASP A 101 -18.32 12.33 2.30
C ASP A 101 -17.57 11.80 3.53
N ALA A 102 -17.44 10.48 3.70
CA ALA A 102 -16.54 9.93 4.72
C ALA A 102 -15.07 10.26 4.43
N ALA A 103 -14.68 10.24 3.15
CA ALA A 103 -13.34 10.65 2.74
C ALA A 103 -13.10 12.18 2.92
N LYS A 104 -14.15 13.01 2.82
CA LYS A 104 -14.11 14.45 3.11
C LYS A 104 -13.92 14.76 4.60
N GLU A 105 -14.49 13.96 5.51
CA GLU A 105 -14.25 14.12 6.94
C GLU A 105 -12.80 13.76 7.31
N THR A 106 -12.25 12.70 6.73
CA THR A 106 -10.86 12.28 6.96
C THR A 106 -9.84 13.27 6.39
N ALA A 107 -10.17 13.89 5.26
CA ALA A 107 -9.38 14.92 4.60
C ALA A 107 -9.13 16.19 5.44
N HIS A 108 -10.02 16.50 6.39
CA HIS A 108 -9.83 17.64 7.30
C HIS A 108 -8.53 17.54 8.11
N TRP A 109 -8.03 16.32 8.32
CA TRP A 109 -6.88 16.03 9.18
C TRP A 109 -5.54 16.04 8.44
N ASN A 110 -5.53 16.04 7.10
CA ASN A 110 -4.30 16.06 6.31
C ASN A 110 -3.97 17.48 5.81
N LYS A 111 -2.79 18.00 6.19
CA LYS A 111 -2.28 19.33 5.78
C LYS A 111 -1.97 19.44 4.28
N HIS A 112 -1.99 18.32 3.56
CA HIS A 112 -1.83 18.24 2.11
C HIS A 112 -3.21 18.00 1.49
N GLN A 113 -3.50 18.65 0.36
CA GLN A 113 -4.81 18.54 -0.29
C GLN A 113 -5.22 17.07 -0.41
N PRO A 114 -6.43 16.70 0.09
CA PRO A 114 -6.88 15.33 0.04
C PRO A 114 -6.95 14.85 -1.40
N ILE A 115 -6.23 13.76 -1.66
CA ILE A 115 -6.18 13.13 -2.96
C ILE A 115 -7.30 12.09 -3.02
N TYR A 116 -8.38 12.41 -3.72
CA TYR A 116 -9.50 11.48 -3.92
C TYR A 116 -9.33 10.68 -5.22
N PRO A 117 -9.65 9.37 -5.21
CA PRO A 117 -9.88 8.64 -6.45
C PRO A 117 -11.04 9.28 -7.21
N ASP A 118 -10.91 9.34 -8.54
CA ASP A 118 -12.01 9.77 -9.40
C ASP A 118 -13.14 8.72 -9.43
N MET A 119 -14.28 9.11 -10.00
CA MET A 119 -15.45 8.23 -10.05
C MET A 119 -15.19 6.89 -10.74
N PRO A 120 -14.52 6.81 -11.92
CA PRO A 120 -14.17 5.53 -12.52
C PRO A 120 -13.37 4.62 -11.58
N THR A 121 -12.35 5.17 -10.91
CA THR A 121 -11.53 4.41 -9.96
C THR A 121 -12.34 3.90 -8.77
N LEU A 122 -13.26 4.72 -8.23
CA LEU A 122 -14.16 4.29 -7.16
C LEU A 122 -15.07 3.14 -7.60
N GLU A 123 -15.65 3.23 -8.80
CA GLU A 123 -16.49 2.16 -9.34
C GLU A 123 -15.69 0.88 -9.63
N PHE A 124 -14.44 1.00 -10.06
CA PHE A 124 -13.53 -0.14 -10.15
C PHE A 124 -13.30 -0.80 -8.78
N ILE A 125 -12.99 -0.02 -7.74
CA ILE A 125 -12.78 -0.53 -6.39
C ILE A 125 -14.04 -1.25 -5.88
N LYS A 126 -15.21 -0.61 -5.97
CA LYS A 126 -16.50 -1.17 -5.52
C LYS A 126 -16.82 -2.52 -6.16
N ARG A 127 -16.60 -2.65 -7.48
CA ARG A 127 -16.85 -3.89 -8.21
C ARG A 127 -15.93 -5.04 -7.81
N ASN A 128 -14.76 -4.72 -7.24
CA ASN A 128 -13.72 -5.70 -6.93
C ASN A 128 -13.47 -5.85 -5.41
N LEU A 129 -14.40 -5.39 -4.55
CA LEU A 129 -14.24 -5.44 -3.09
C LEU A 129 -13.96 -6.84 -2.53
N VAL A 130 -14.52 -7.86 -3.17
CA VAL A 130 -14.35 -9.25 -2.75
C VAL A 130 -12.92 -9.78 -2.90
N LEU A 131 -12.09 -9.12 -3.73
CA LEU A 131 -10.73 -9.59 -4.04
C LEU A 131 -9.68 -9.14 -3.01
N VAL A 132 -9.99 -8.12 -2.22
CA VAL A 132 -9.04 -7.53 -1.24
C VAL A 132 -9.64 -7.58 0.15
N ARG A 133 -8.90 -8.13 1.11
CA ARG A 133 -9.28 -8.08 2.52
C ARG A 133 -8.92 -6.71 3.07
N PHE A 134 -9.93 -5.87 3.25
CA PHE A 134 -9.73 -4.56 3.86
C PHE A 134 -9.68 -4.66 5.38
N ALA A 135 -8.66 -4.06 5.98
CA ALA A 135 -8.48 -4.05 7.42
C ALA A 135 -8.25 -2.62 7.93
N ASN A 136 -9.29 -2.06 8.55
CA ASN A 136 -9.23 -0.75 9.17
C ASN A 136 -8.48 -0.82 10.52
N ASP A 137 -7.92 0.33 10.91
CA ASP A 137 -7.32 0.57 12.22
C ASP A 137 -6.07 -0.28 12.53
N ILE A 138 -5.39 -0.81 11.50
CA ILE A 138 -4.10 -1.49 11.67
C ILE A 138 -2.96 -0.48 11.63
N ASP A 139 -2.28 -0.30 12.76
CA ASP A 139 -0.93 0.28 12.82
C ASP A 139 0.11 -0.81 12.52
N SER A 140 1.14 -0.47 11.75
CA SER A 140 2.35 -1.26 11.47
C SER A 140 2.96 -1.91 12.72
N SER A 141 2.89 -1.26 13.90
CA SER A 141 3.40 -1.82 15.16
C SER A 141 2.64 -3.06 15.67
N HIS A 142 1.35 -3.20 15.29
CA HIS A 142 0.47 -4.30 15.66
C HIS A 142 0.19 -5.27 14.50
N LEU A 143 0.82 -5.03 13.33
CA LEU A 143 0.52 -5.76 12.10
C LEU A 143 0.64 -7.28 12.25
N TYR A 144 1.70 -7.76 12.92
CA TYR A 144 1.89 -9.19 13.14
C TYR A 144 0.74 -9.81 13.94
N GLN A 145 0.32 -9.15 15.04
CA GLN A 145 -0.81 -9.60 15.85
C GLN A 145 -2.10 -9.61 15.03
N GLU A 146 -2.36 -8.57 14.25
CA GLU A 146 -3.56 -8.46 13.42
C GLU A 146 -3.63 -9.54 12.33
N LEU A 147 -2.53 -9.81 11.63
CA LEU A 147 -2.49 -10.89 10.63
C LEU A 147 -2.73 -12.26 11.27
N HIS A 148 -2.26 -12.47 12.51
CA HIS A 148 -2.48 -13.69 13.25
C HIS A 148 -3.93 -13.82 13.72
N LEU A 149 -4.50 -12.79 14.36
CA LEU A 149 -5.90 -12.75 14.83
C LEU A 149 -6.90 -13.00 13.70
N ARG A 150 -6.58 -12.58 12.48
CA ARG A 150 -7.41 -12.75 11.27
C ARG A 150 -7.14 -14.06 10.54
N ASN A 151 -6.31 -14.96 11.08
CA ASN A 151 -5.91 -16.23 10.46
C ASN A 151 -5.34 -16.08 9.03
N ILE A 152 -4.62 -14.98 8.77
CA ILE A 152 -3.99 -14.70 7.48
C ILE A 152 -2.61 -15.35 7.42
N GLY A 153 -1.85 -15.27 8.51
CA GLY A 153 -0.46 -15.71 8.61
C GLY A 153 0.55 -14.62 8.23
N SER A 154 1.84 -14.93 8.37
CA SER A 154 2.93 -13.99 8.03
C SER A 154 2.91 -13.61 6.54
N ALA A 155 3.29 -12.38 6.26
CA ALA A 155 3.36 -11.80 4.92
C ALA A 155 4.58 -12.28 4.15
N ASP A 156 4.39 -12.51 2.86
CA ASP A 156 5.46 -12.77 1.90
C ASP A 156 6.00 -11.47 1.30
N ILE A 157 5.10 -10.52 1.09
CA ILE A 157 5.40 -9.19 0.58
C ILE A 157 4.63 -8.20 1.43
N ILE A 158 5.34 -7.21 1.96
CA ILE A 158 4.75 -6.01 2.55
C ILE A 158 5.15 -4.85 1.66
N HIS A 159 4.16 -4.07 1.25
CA HIS A 159 4.35 -2.82 0.56
C HIS A 159 3.84 -1.70 1.47
N GLU A 160 4.62 -0.63 1.59
CA GLU A 160 4.24 0.55 2.35
C GLU A 160 4.60 1.80 1.55
N ASN A 161 3.65 2.74 1.49
CA ASN A 161 3.88 4.06 0.91
C ASN A 161 2.98 5.10 1.52
N PHE A 162 3.54 6.29 1.71
CA PHE A 162 2.85 7.43 2.34
C PHE A 162 2.24 7.08 3.71
N GLY A 163 2.63 5.94 4.29
CA GLY A 163 1.70 5.07 4.96
C GLY A 163 2.03 4.89 6.42
N GLY A 164 2.44 5.96 7.10
CA GLY A 164 2.32 6.02 8.56
C GLY A 164 3.19 5.06 9.37
N LEU A 165 3.96 4.14 8.75
CA LEU A 165 5.04 3.37 9.40
C LEU A 165 5.94 4.34 10.20
N PHE A 166 6.03 5.59 9.71
CA PHE A 166 7.08 6.54 10.01
C PHE A 166 6.65 8.01 10.13
N HIS A 167 5.36 8.32 9.98
CA HIS A 167 4.78 9.63 10.36
C HIS A 167 4.37 9.71 11.83
N VAL A 168 4.60 8.65 12.61
CA VAL A 168 4.56 8.71 14.07
C VAL A 168 5.66 9.67 14.54
N PRO A 169 5.47 10.46 15.63
CA PRO A 169 6.61 11.13 16.26
C PRO A 169 7.77 10.14 16.42
N VAL A 170 8.99 10.65 16.25
CA VAL A 170 10.29 9.93 16.22
C VAL A 170 10.38 8.77 17.23
N THR A 171 9.65 8.87 18.34
CA THR A 171 9.52 7.89 19.42
C THR A 171 8.90 6.52 19.06
N ASN A 172 8.22 6.31 17.92
CA ASN A 172 7.59 5.00 17.62
C ASN A 172 8.06 4.29 16.34
N GLY A 173 8.98 4.88 15.57
CA GLY A 173 9.44 4.31 14.30
C GLY A 173 10.05 2.90 14.45
N ARG A 174 10.82 2.67 15.52
CA ARG A 174 11.40 1.35 15.84
C ARG A 174 10.34 0.27 16.09
N ASN A 175 9.28 0.57 16.83
CA ASN A 175 8.24 -0.42 17.12
C ASN A 175 7.43 -0.76 15.86
N ALA A 176 7.15 0.25 15.04
CA ALA A 176 6.46 0.08 13.77
C ALA A 176 7.28 -0.81 12.82
N LEU A 177 8.58 -0.54 12.68
CA LEU A 177 9.50 -1.38 11.90
C LEU A 177 9.57 -2.82 12.44
N ASN A 178 9.66 -2.99 13.76
CA ASN A 178 9.69 -4.33 14.38
C ASN A 178 8.39 -5.11 14.14
N GLY A 179 7.23 -4.43 14.16
CA GLY A 179 5.95 -5.04 13.81
C GLY A 179 5.92 -5.55 12.37
N VAL A 180 6.44 -4.75 11.43
CA VAL A 180 6.59 -5.14 10.01
C VAL A 180 7.58 -6.29 9.84
N ILE A 181 8.76 -6.23 10.47
CA ILE A 181 9.75 -7.31 10.41
C ILE A 181 9.16 -8.62 10.96
N ARG A 182 8.41 -8.58 12.07
CA ARG A 182 7.74 -9.77 12.63
C ARG A 182 6.63 -10.28 11.72
N ALA A 183 5.89 -9.40 11.06
CA ALA A 183 4.88 -9.74 10.07
C ALA A 183 5.47 -10.45 8.85
N LEU A 184 6.69 -10.11 8.43
CA LEU A 184 7.37 -10.75 7.29
C LEU A 184 7.89 -12.16 7.62
N LYS A 185 7.70 -13.08 6.67
CA LYS A 185 8.41 -14.37 6.64
C LYS A 185 9.90 -14.16 6.38
N SER A 186 10.73 -15.13 6.79
CA SER A 186 12.12 -15.22 6.30
C SER A 186 12.10 -15.32 4.77
N GLY A 187 12.98 -14.57 4.10
CA GLY A 187 12.96 -14.37 2.64
C GLY A 187 11.79 -13.52 2.12
N GLY A 188 10.96 -12.96 3.00
CA GLY A 188 9.90 -12.01 2.68
C GLY A 188 10.47 -10.67 2.21
N ILE A 189 9.67 -9.90 1.48
CA ILE A 189 10.11 -8.64 0.85
C ILE A 189 9.34 -7.46 1.44
N LEU A 190 10.06 -6.41 1.83
CA LEU A 190 9.53 -5.10 2.16
C LEU A 190 9.80 -4.11 1.03
N PHE A 191 8.75 -3.50 0.49
CA PHE A 191 8.83 -2.32 -0.34
C PHE A 191 8.44 -1.09 0.49
N THR A 192 9.30 -0.09 0.59
CA THR A 192 9.03 1.14 1.35
C THR A 192 9.81 2.31 0.76
N THR A 193 9.31 3.54 0.90
CA THR A 193 10.03 4.77 0.57
C THR A 193 11.04 5.18 1.63
N GLU A 194 11.06 4.49 2.77
CA GLU A 194 11.90 4.86 3.89
C GLU A 194 13.23 4.14 3.95
N THR A 195 14.11 4.68 4.78
CA THR A 195 15.52 4.28 4.82
C THR A 195 15.93 3.76 6.21
N PRO A 196 15.34 2.65 6.70
CA PRO A 196 15.54 2.22 8.09
C PRO A 196 16.99 1.99 8.49
N CYS A 197 17.83 1.58 7.53
CA CYS A 197 19.26 1.34 7.74
C CYS A 197 20.10 2.62 7.86
N SER A 198 19.59 3.79 7.46
CA SER A 198 20.34 5.06 7.48
C SER A 198 19.77 6.13 8.42
N ASP A 199 18.51 6.00 8.87
CA ASP A 199 17.91 6.94 9.83
C ASP A 199 17.97 6.39 11.27
N THR A 200 19.18 6.40 11.83
CA THR A 200 19.43 5.90 13.19
C THR A 200 18.80 6.78 14.27
N GLN A 201 18.44 8.03 13.98
CA GLN A 201 17.72 8.87 14.95
C GLN A 201 16.29 8.36 15.18
N LYS A 202 15.65 7.82 14.14
CA LYS A 202 14.27 7.32 14.17
C LYS A 202 14.16 5.83 14.49
N TYR A 203 15.14 5.04 14.06
CA TYR A 203 15.14 3.57 14.22
C TYR A 203 16.18 3.05 15.22
N GLY A 204 17.08 3.93 15.67
CA GLY A 204 18.22 3.64 16.56
C GLY A 204 19.42 3.02 15.84
N ASP A 205 20.59 3.04 16.49
CA ASP A 205 21.92 2.76 15.91
C ASP A 205 22.18 1.30 15.45
N SER A 206 21.23 0.41 15.67
CA SER A 206 21.26 -0.97 15.19
C SER A 206 19.97 -1.59 15.69
N VAL A 207 18.96 -1.64 14.83
CA VAL A 207 18.30 -2.94 14.77
C VAL A 207 19.36 -3.80 14.09
N ASP A 208 19.68 -4.99 14.60
CA ASP A 208 20.18 -6.04 13.71
C ASP A 208 19.06 -6.20 12.69
N ILE A 209 19.07 -5.36 11.65
CA ILE A 209 17.95 -5.26 10.73
C ILE A 209 18.02 -6.62 10.04
N ASP A 210 17.10 -7.48 10.42
CA ASP A 210 16.83 -8.73 9.73
C ASP A 210 16.43 -8.46 8.27
N LEU A 211 16.41 -7.22 7.82
CA LEU A 211 16.24 -6.80 6.44
C LEU A 211 17.60 -6.47 5.79
N ILE A 212 17.92 -7.18 4.72
CA ILE A 212 19.04 -6.88 3.83
C ILE A 212 18.48 -6.02 2.69
N PRO A 213 19.06 -4.83 2.38
CA PRO A 213 18.67 -4.10 1.19
C PRO A 213 18.99 -4.96 -0.04
N ASP A 214 18.01 -5.19 -0.91
CA ASP A 214 18.30 -5.77 -2.23
C ASP A 214 19.01 -4.63 -3.00
N GLU A 215 20.24 -4.85 -3.48
CA GLU A 215 21.12 -3.81 -4.08
C GLU A 215 20.50 -3.08 -5.31
N GLU A 216 19.38 -3.57 -5.83
CA GLU A 216 18.60 -2.91 -6.86
C GLU A 216 17.84 -1.70 -6.31
N TYR A 217 18.44 -0.51 -6.50
CA TYR A 217 17.70 0.74 -6.54
C TYR A 217 16.62 0.66 -7.62
N TYR A 218 15.36 0.49 -7.21
CA TYR A 218 14.28 0.38 -8.18
C TYR A 218 13.95 1.75 -8.76
N ARG A 219 14.20 1.93 -10.06
CA ARG A 219 13.80 3.12 -10.84
C ARG A 219 12.29 3.09 -11.12
N GLY A 220 11.47 3.19 -10.08
CA GLY A 220 10.01 3.40 -10.17
C GLY A 220 9.56 4.81 -9.74
N GLY A 221 10.46 5.56 -9.10
CA GLY A 221 10.27 6.91 -8.56
C GLY A 221 11.41 7.21 -7.57
N PRO A 222 11.76 8.48 -7.31
CA PRO A 222 12.80 8.81 -6.33
C PRO A 222 12.40 8.29 -4.93
N GLY A 223 13.25 7.45 -4.30
CA GLY A 223 13.13 7.12 -2.88
C GLY A 223 12.64 5.71 -2.51
N TYR A 224 12.06 4.93 -3.43
CA TYR A 224 11.62 3.56 -3.12
C TYR A 224 12.78 2.57 -2.95
N ARG A 225 12.69 1.75 -1.90
CA ARG A 225 13.66 0.73 -1.54
C ARG A 225 13.00 -0.62 -1.33
N ARG A 226 13.75 -1.66 -1.68
CA ARG A 226 13.39 -3.06 -1.50
C ARG A 226 14.32 -3.66 -0.45
N TYR A 227 13.76 -4.32 0.55
CA TYR A 227 14.52 -5.07 1.52
C TYR A 227 14.00 -6.50 1.63
N ARG A 228 14.89 -7.43 1.96
CA ARG A 228 14.57 -8.84 2.16
C ARG A 228 14.83 -9.26 3.58
N LYS A 229 13.88 -9.96 4.19
CA LYS A 229 14.10 -10.53 5.51
C LYS A 229 15.07 -11.72 5.45
N LYS A 230 16.04 -11.79 6.35
CA LYS A 230 16.97 -12.90 6.57
C LYS A 230 16.24 -14.20 6.89
#